data_AF-A0A2V8KQL9-F1
#
_entry.id   AF-A0A2V8KQL9-F1
#
_cell.length_a   1.000
_cell.length_b   1.000
_cell.length_c   1.000
_cell.angle_alpha   90.00
_cell.angle_beta   90.00
_cell.angle_gamma   90.00
#
_symmetry.space_group_name_H-M   'P 1'
#
loop_
_entity.id
_entity.type
_entity.pdbx_description
1 polymer ?
#
loop_
_entity_poly.entity_id
_entity_poly.type
_entity_poly.pdbx_seq_one_letter_code
_entity_poly.pdbx_strand_id
1 'polypeptide(L)'
;MAQFFNNSKIRFRELKGFLLQHAERVIQHAIDVAKQEGWPFRYLQEKIRKEELAKEIAARDQIQDGLSCVFSVLEPCRRFSFQISMRISQPSMSLQHI
;
A
#
# COMPACT_ATOMS: atom_id res chain seq x y z
N MET A 1 -7.09 -7.90 -2.59
CA MET A 1 -7.06 -6.56 -3.22
C MET A 1 -8.17 -6.37 -4.26
N ALA A 2 -8.31 -7.25 -5.27
CA ALA A 2 -9.40 -7.14 -6.27
C ALA A 2 -10.82 -7.14 -5.65
N GLN A 3 -11.10 -8.04 -4.69
CA GLN A 3 -12.39 -8.07 -3.99
C GLN A 3 -12.71 -6.77 -3.24
N PHE A 4 -11.71 -6.15 -2.59
CA PHE A 4 -11.89 -4.86 -1.93
C PHE A 4 -12.29 -3.78 -2.95
N PHE A 5 -11.62 -3.71 -4.10
CA PHE A 5 -11.95 -2.74 -5.14
C PHE A 5 -13.31 -2.98 -5.79
N ASN A 6 -13.70 -4.24 -6.00
CA ASN A 6 -15.03 -4.57 -6.50
C ASN A 6 -16.15 -4.12 -5.55
N ASN A 7 -15.90 -4.16 -4.24
CA ASN A 7 -16.91 -3.81 -3.23
C ASN A 7 -16.90 -2.33 -2.81
N SER A 8 -15.81 -1.60 -3.06
CA SER A 8 -15.62 -0.23 -2.54
C SER A 8 -16.27 0.86 -3.40
N LYS A 9 -16.97 0.51 -4.49
CA LYS A 9 -17.61 1.45 -5.44
C LYS A 9 -16.65 2.53 -6.02
N ILE A 10 -15.34 2.36 -5.86
CA ILE A 10 -14.34 3.30 -6.34
C ILE A 10 -14.25 3.18 -7.85
N ARG A 11 -14.45 4.30 -8.55
CA ARG A 11 -14.28 4.32 -10.01
C ARG A 11 -12.80 4.25 -10.35
N PHE A 12 -12.45 3.59 -11.44
CA PHE A 12 -11.05 3.49 -11.89
C PHE A 12 -10.35 4.86 -11.99
N ARG A 13 -11.06 5.89 -12.47
CA ARG A 13 -10.56 7.26 -12.57
C ARG A 13 -10.22 7.93 -11.22
N GLU A 14 -10.83 7.47 -10.13
CA GLU A 14 -10.62 7.99 -8.77
C GLU A 14 -9.57 7.20 -7.99
N LEU A 15 -9.22 6.00 -8.48
CA LEU A 15 -8.38 5.06 -7.78
C LEU A 15 -7.02 5.64 -7.38
N LYS A 16 -6.38 6.40 -8.27
CA LYS A 16 -5.09 7.04 -7.96
C LYS A 16 -5.19 7.99 -6.77
N GLY A 17 -6.19 8.87 -6.78
CA GLY A 17 -6.42 9.83 -5.70
C GLY A 17 -6.73 9.12 -4.37
N PHE A 18 -7.62 8.13 -4.42
CA PHE A 18 -7.95 7.29 -3.27
C PHE A 18 -6.70 6.64 -2.66
N LEU A 19 -5.87 5.99 -3.47
CA LEU A 19 -4.66 5.31 -3.01
C LEU A 19 -3.66 6.28 -2.39
N LEU A 20 -3.41 7.42 -3.03
CA LEU A 20 -2.46 8.41 -2.54
C LEU A 20 -2.91 9.03 -1.21
N GLN A 21 -4.18 9.43 -1.10
CA GLN A 21 -4.73 10.00 0.12
C GLN A 21 -4.63 9.01 1.30
N HIS A 22 -4.98 7.74 1.07
CA HIS A 22 -4.89 6.73 2.13
C HIS A 22 -3.45 6.36 2.47
N ALA A 23 -2.55 6.30 1.49
CA ALA A 23 -1.13 6.09 1.73
C ALA A 23 -0.53 7.23 2.57
N GLU A 24 -0.81 8.49 2.20
CA GLU A 24 -0.36 9.68 2.93
C GLU A 24 -0.85 9.65 4.39
N ARG A 25 -2.12 9.28 4.62
CA ARG A 25 -2.66 9.14 5.98
C ARG A 25 -1.87 8.14 6.82
N VAL A 26 -1.51 6.99 6.24
CA VAL A 26 -0.71 5.96 6.94
C VAL A 26 0.71 6.46 7.19
N ILE A 27 1.32 7.14 6.22
CA ILE A 27 2.66 7.72 6.34
C ILE A 27 2.70 8.75 7.47
N GLN A 28 1.78 9.71 7.49
CA GLN A 28 1.73 10.73 8.53
C GLN A 28 1.50 10.12 9.91
N HIS A 29 0.59 9.15 10.03
CA HIS A 29 0.37 8.46 11.29
C HIS A 29 1.64 7.76 11.80
N ALA A 30 2.39 7.06 10.94
CA ALA A 30 3.64 6.44 11.33
C ALA A 30 4.69 7.46 11.78
N ILE A 31 4.78 8.61 11.09
CA ILE A 31 5.66 9.72 11.47
C ILE A 31 5.27 10.27 12.85
N ASP A 32 3.97 10.46 13.10
CA ASP A 32 3.48 11.02 14.36
C ASP A 32 3.72 10.07 15.54
N VAL A 33 3.48 8.76 15.35
CA VAL A 33 3.80 7.74 16.38
C VAL A 33 5.30 7.72 16.67
N ALA A 34 6.16 7.77 15.63
CA ALA A 34 7.60 7.83 15.83
C ALA A 34 8.01 9.09 16.63
N LYS A 35 7.44 10.25 16.32
CA LYS A 35 7.71 11.49 17.05
C LYS A 35 7.26 11.43 18.50
N GLN A 36 6.07 10.87 18.77
CA GLN A 36 5.52 10.76 20.12
C GLN A 36 6.40 9.91 21.03
N GLU A 37 6.96 8.84 20.48
CA GLU A 37 7.81 7.89 21.21
C GLU A 37 9.30 8.29 21.18
N GLY A 38 9.66 9.39 20.51
CA GLY A 38 11.05 9.85 20.41
C GLY A 38 11.92 9.07 19.42
N TRP A 39 11.32 8.26 18.54
CA TRP A 39 12.04 7.43 17.58
C TRP A 39 12.36 8.17 16.27
N PRO A 40 13.46 7.79 15.59
CA PRO A 40 13.85 8.44 14.36
C PRO A 40 12.94 8.05 13.18
N PHE A 41 12.50 9.06 12.43
CA PHE A 41 12.06 8.90 11.04
C PHE A 41 13.26 9.11 10.11
N ARG A 42 13.60 8.12 9.28
CA ARG A 42 14.75 8.21 8.34
C ARG A 42 14.34 7.86 6.92
N TYR A 43 14.78 8.68 5.98
CA TYR A 43 14.69 8.35 4.56
C TYR A 43 15.95 7.57 4.13
N LEU A 44 15.78 6.37 3.61
CA LEU A 44 16.87 5.52 3.12
C LEU A 44 16.97 5.66 1.60
N GLN A 45 18.10 6.19 1.14
CA GLN A 45 18.36 6.42 -0.29
C GLN A 45 19.01 5.23 -0.99
N GLU A 46 19.52 4.26 -0.23
CA GLU A 46 20.28 3.13 -0.74
C GLU A 46 19.70 1.79 -0.25
N LYS A 47 20.17 0.70 -0.86
CA LYS A 47 19.71 -0.66 -0.55
C LYS A 47 20.34 -1.14 0.76
N ILE A 48 19.63 -0.90 1.86
CA ILE A 48 20.03 -1.33 3.21
C ILE A 48 19.18 -2.52 3.66
N ARG A 49 19.77 -3.43 4.44
CA ARG A 49 19.03 -4.48 5.16
C ARG A 49 18.27 -3.86 6.32
N LYS A 50 17.08 -3.34 6.03
CA LYS A 50 16.19 -2.61 6.95
C LYS A 50 16.02 -3.29 8.32
N GLU A 51 15.89 -4.62 8.32
CA GLU A 51 15.78 -5.44 9.53
C GLU A 51 17.02 -5.33 10.44
N GLU A 52 18.22 -5.38 9.85
CA GLU A 52 19.48 -5.27 10.59
C GLU A 52 19.64 -3.86 11.16
N LEU A 53 19.36 -2.83 10.34
CA LEU A 53 19.39 -1.45 10.79
C LEU A 53 18.38 -1.18 11.93
N ALA A 54 17.17 -1.76 11.86
CA ALA A 54 16.18 -1.62 12.92
C ALA A 54 16.65 -2.28 14.23
N LYS A 55 17.32 -3.44 14.15
CA LYS A 55 17.91 -4.13 15.32
C LYS A 55 19.08 -3.35 15.92
N GLU A 56 19.93 -2.77 15.07
CA GLU A 56 21.02 -1.90 15.53
C GLU A 56 20.51 -0.68 16.29
N ILE A 57 19.45 -0.03 15.78
CA ILE A 57 18.80 1.10 16.47
C ILE A 57 18.20 0.65 17.79
N ALA A 58 17.45 -0.45 17.81
CA ALA A 58 16.84 -0.97 19.03
C ALA A 58 17.88 -1.35 20.09
N ALA A 59 18.97 -2.01 19.70
CA ALA A 59 20.05 -2.38 20.61
C ALA A 59 20.78 -1.15 21.17
N ARG A 60 21.08 -0.17 20.31
CA ARG A 60 21.73 1.09 20.69
C ARG A 60 20.88 1.89 21.68
N ASP A 61 19.57 1.94 21.44
CA ASP A 61 18.63 2.76 22.22
C ASP A 61 17.95 1.96 23.35
N GLN A 62 18.38 0.72 23.60
CA GLN A 62 17.88 -0.20 24.64
C GLN A 62 16.36 -0.46 24.58
N ILE A 63 15.81 -0.50 23.37
CA ILE A 63 14.40 -0.75 23.10
C ILE A 63 14.15 -2.26 23.15
N GLN A 64 13.39 -2.71 24.13
CA GLN A 64 13.05 -4.14 24.27
C GLN A 64 11.79 -4.52 23.49
N ASP A 65 10.78 -3.65 23.51
CA ASP A 65 9.48 -3.88 22.89
C ASP A 65 8.92 -2.58 22.31
N GLY A 66 8.05 -2.71 21.30
CA GLY A 66 7.37 -1.58 20.66
C GLY A 66 8.02 -1.13 19.36
N LEU A 67 7.69 0.10 18.94
CA LEU A 67 8.26 0.72 17.75
C LEU A 67 9.73 1.09 18.03
N SER A 68 10.65 0.81 17.11
CA SER A 68 12.06 1.23 17.25
C SER A 68 12.47 2.33 16.28
N CYS A 69 11.90 2.34 15.07
CA CYS A 69 12.21 3.32 14.03
C CYS A 69 11.16 3.30 12.92
N VAL A 70 11.09 4.39 12.15
CA VAL A 70 10.31 4.45 10.90
C VAL A 70 11.23 4.78 9.73
N PHE A 71 11.17 3.96 8.69
CA PHE A 71 11.94 4.17 7.46
C PHE A 71 11.03 4.52 6.29
N SER A 72 11.41 5.56 5.55
CA SER A 72 10.90 5.85 4.20
C SER A 72 11.92 5.33 3.19
N VAL A 73 11.48 4.56 2.18
CA VAL A 73 12.39 3.88 1.24
C VAL A 73 11.89 3.99 -0.19
N LEU A 74 12.82 4.04 -1.15
CA LEU A 74 12.51 3.86 -2.56
C LEU A 74 12.78 2.40 -2.96
N GLU A 75 11.71 1.62 -3.07
CA GLU A 75 11.80 0.25 -3.57
C GLU A 75 10.96 0.04 -4.84
N PRO A 76 11.34 -0.91 -5.70
CA PRO A 76 10.49 -1.32 -6.82
C PRO A 76 9.15 -1.82 -6.30
N CYS A 77 8.11 -1.02 -6.48
CA CYS A 77 6.75 -1.45 -6.17
C CYS A 77 6.29 -2.48 -7.20
N ARG A 78 5.75 -3.61 -6.73
CA ARG A 78 5.06 -4.55 -7.62
C ARG A 78 3.88 -3.82 -8.27
N ARG A 79 3.90 -3.75 -9.60
CA ARG A 79 2.78 -3.22 -10.38
C ARG A 79 1.58 -4.15 -10.24
N PHE A 80 0.41 -3.57 -10.01
CA PHE A 80 -0.87 -4.25 -10.15
C PHE A 80 -1.57 -3.74 -11.40
N SER A 81 -2.19 -4.65 -12.15
CA SER A 81 -2.95 -4.36 -13.36
C SER A 81 -4.41 -4.73 -13.16
N PHE A 82 -5.31 -3.97 -13.78
CA PHE A 82 -6.73 -4.30 -13.85
C PHE A 82 -6.98 -5.11 -15.11
N GLN A 83 -7.63 -6.27 -14.97
CA GLN A 83 -8.17 -7.01 -16.10
C GLN A 83 -9.60 -6.56 -16.34
N ILE A 84 -9.83 -5.88 -17.47
CA ILE A 84 -11.17 -5.51 -17.92
C ILE A 84 -11.68 -6.68 -18.75
N SER A 85 -12.58 -7.48 -18.19
CA SER A 85 -13.33 -8.48 -18.97
C SER A 85 -14.56 -7.80 -19.56
N MET A 86 -14.57 -7.58 -20.87
CA MET A 86 -15.79 -7.20 -21.57
C MET A 86 -16.68 -8.45 -21.71
N ARG A 87 -17.78 -8.47 -20.97
CA ARG A 87 -18.85 -9.45 -21.19
C ARG A 87 -19.61 -9.02 -22.44
N ILE A 88 -19.30 -9.61 -23.57
CA ILE A 88 -20.13 -9.50 -24.77
C ILE A 88 -21.37 -10.33 -24.50
N SER A 89 -22.51 -9.69 -24.24
CA SER A 89 -23.80 -10.38 -24.25
C SER A 89 -24.05 -10.89 -25.67
N GLN A 90 -24.03 -12.21 -25.84
CA GLN A 90 -24.52 -12.84 -27.07
C GLN A 90 -26.02 -12.54 -27.20
N PRO A 91 -26.51 -12.02 -28.33
CA PRO A 91 -27.95 -11.92 -28.55
C PRO A 91 -28.52 -13.34 -28.64
N SER A 92 -29.52 -13.65 -27.83
CA SER A 92 -30.30 -14.88 -27.92
C SER A 92 -31.07 -14.86 -29.25
N MET A 93 -30.54 -15.51 -30.29
CA MET A 93 -31.31 -15.84 -31.49
C MET A 93 -32.35 -16.91 -31.14
N SER A 94 -33.58 -16.47 -30.87
CA SER A 94 -34.75 -17.34 -30.91
C SER A 94 -35.05 -17.68 -32.38
N LEU A 95 -34.67 -18.88 -32.81
CA LEU A 95 -35.22 -19.48 -34.04
C LEU A 95 -36.71 -19.78 -33.80
N GLN A 96 -37.58 -18.91 -34.32
CA GLN A 96 -38.97 -19.28 -34.56
C GLN A 96 -39.02 -20.06 -35.88
N HIS A 97 -39.52 -21.29 -35.80
CA HIS A 97 -39.80 -22.16 -36.93
C HIS A 97 -40.85 -21.54 -37.86
N ILE A 98 -40.59 -21.55 -39.16
CA ILE A 98 -41.60 -21.59 -40.23
C ILE A 98 -41.22 -22.74 -41.15
#